data_AF-A0A350W467-F1
#
_entry.id   AF-A0A350W467-F1
#
_cell.length_a   1.000
_cell.length_b   1.000
_cell.length_c   1.000
_cell.angle_alpha   90.00
_cell.angle_beta   90.00
_cell.angle_gamma   90.00
#
_symmetry.space_group_name_H-M   'P 1'
#
loop_
_entity.id
_entity.type
_entity.pdbx_description
1 polymer ?
#
loop_
_entity_poly.entity_id
_entity_poly.type
_entity_poly.pdbx_seq_one_letter_code
_entity_poly.pdbx_strand_id
1 'polypeptide(L)'
;MVNKKIIAKEWLFLISFLFFGLIILPMLSSLILTGTLNDIGLFYDPLVELGRTSKRGYDKGMFIYNPDFFNRWLFILSPYILFNFIRSIIWAIKQIRNK
;
A
#
# COMPACT_ATOMS: atom_id res chain seq x y z
N MET A 1 -6.14 -25.95 -19.67
CA MET A 1 -6.87 -24.67 -19.90
C MET A 1 -6.92 -23.92 -18.58
N VAL A 2 -6.40 -22.69 -18.50
CA VAL A 2 -6.34 -21.97 -17.21
C VAL A 2 -7.77 -21.59 -16.80
N ASN A 3 -8.16 -21.98 -15.59
CA ASN A 3 -9.51 -21.71 -15.10
C ASN A 3 -9.64 -20.22 -14.73
N LYS A 4 -10.39 -19.46 -15.53
CA LYS A 4 -10.65 -18.02 -15.35
C LYS A 4 -11.20 -17.70 -13.94
N LYS A 5 -11.95 -18.62 -13.33
CA LYS A 5 -12.47 -18.45 -11.96
C LYS A 5 -11.36 -18.45 -10.90
N ILE A 6 -10.29 -19.22 -11.11
CA ILE A 6 -9.15 -19.25 -10.18
C ILE A 6 -8.38 -17.93 -10.28
N ILE A 7 -8.11 -17.46 -11.50
CA ILE A 7 -7.44 -16.17 -11.71
C ILE A 7 -8.22 -15.03 -11.03
N ALA A 8 -9.54 -14.95 -11.24
CA ALA A 8 -10.36 -13.91 -10.63
C ALA A 8 -10.31 -13.92 -9.09
N LYS A 9 -10.29 -15.11 -8.47
CA LYS A 9 -10.12 -15.24 -7.02
C LYS A 9 -8.77 -14.72 -6.52
N GLU A 10 -7.70 -14.99 -7.25
CA GLU A 10 -6.36 -14.49 -6.90
C GLU A 10 -6.28 -12.96 -7.00
N TRP A 11 -6.91 -12.37 -8.02
CA TRP A 11 -7.01 -10.91 -8.15
C TRP A 11 -7.85 -10.27 -7.05
N LEU A 12 -9.01 -10.84 -6.74
CA LEU A 12 -9.84 -10.36 -5.62
C LEU A 12 -9.09 -10.44 -4.29
N PHE A 13 -8.36 -11.52 -4.06
CA PHE A 13 -7.52 -11.66 -2.88
C PHE A 13 -6.46 -10.56 -2.82
N LEU A 14 -5.72 -10.35 -3.93
CA LEU A 14 -4.67 -9.33 -4.01
C LEU A 14 -5.23 -7.92 -3.74
N ILE A 15 -6.33 -7.56 -4.40
CA ILE A 15 -6.97 -6.24 -4.24
C ILE A 15 -7.48 -6.07 -2.80
N SER A 16 -8.15 -7.08 -2.24
CA SER A 16 -8.67 -7.01 -0.86
C SER A 16 -7.53 -6.83 0.15
N PHE A 17 -6.44 -7.57 -0.03
CA PHE A 17 -5.26 -7.46 0.81
C PHE A 17 -4.56 -6.11 0.62
N LEU A 18 -4.62 -5.51 -0.57
CA LEU A 18 -4.02 -4.20 -0.84
C LEU A 18 -4.77 -3.12 -0.06
N PHE A 19 -6.11 -3.11 -0.15
CA PHE A 19 -6.94 -2.19 0.63
C PHE A 19 -6.76 -2.39 2.14
N PHE A 20 -6.69 -3.65 2.58
CA PHE A 20 -6.41 -3.98 3.97
C PHE A 20 -5.04 -3.45 4.41
N GLY A 21 -4.00 -3.65 3.60
CA GLY A 21 -2.64 -3.16 3.85
C GLY A 21 -2.57 -1.63 3.88
N LEU A 22 -3.29 -0.95 2.98
CA LEU A 22 -3.35 0.51 2.95
C LEU A 22 -4.00 1.11 4.19
N ILE A 23 -4.96 0.43 4.82
CA ILE A 23 -5.70 0.97 5.97
C ILE A 23 -5.09 0.48 7.29
N ILE A 24 -4.90 -0.82 7.43
CA ILE A 24 -4.62 -1.45 8.73
C ILE A 24 -3.14 -1.40 9.09
N LEU A 25 -2.24 -1.45 8.11
CA LEU A 25 -0.81 -1.32 8.44
C LEU A 25 -0.46 0.08 8.96
N PRO A 26 -0.97 1.20 8.40
CA PRO A 26 -0.83 2.52 9.01
C PRO A 26 -1.48 2.62 10.41
N MET A 27 -2.63 1.98 10.63
CA MET A 27 -3.24 1.94 11.96
C MET A 27 -2.34 1.21 12.97
N LEU A 28 -1.84 0.02 12.61
CA LEU A 28 -0.98 -0.77 13.46
C LEU A 28 0.36 -0.09 13.72
N SER A 29 0.97 0.52 12.69
CA SER A 29 2.22 1.25 12.87
C SER A 29 2.04 2.49 13.75
N SER A 30 0.94 3.24 13.58
CA SER A 30 0.59 4.33 14.50
C SER A 30 0.48 3.83 15.94
N LEU A 31 -0.27 2.75 16.16
CA LEU A 31 -0.47 2.17 17.48
C LEU A 31 0.84 1.66 18.11
N ILE A 32 1.70 0.99 17.34
CA ILE A 32 2.97 0.44 17.83
C ILE A 32 3.99 1.55 18.12
N LEU A 33 4.09 2.57 17.26
CA LEU A 33 5.13 3.60 17.35
C LEU A 33 4.75 4.73 18.33
N THR A 34 3.47 5.09 18.41
CA THR A 34 3.01 6.25 19.19
C THR A 34 2.10 5.86 20.35
N GLY A 35 1.61 4.62 20.39
CA GLY A 35 0.61 4.20 21.37
C GLY A 35 -0.80 4.74 21.11
N THR A 36 -1.01 5.49 20.02
CA THR A 36 -2.31 6.13 19.72
C THR A 36 -2.70 5.96 18.24
N LEU A 37 -3.99 6.15 17.95
CA LEU A 37 -4.54 6.20 16.59
C LEU A 37 -4.76 7.63 16.08
N ASN A 38 -4.53 8.65 16.92
CA ASN A 38 -4.79 10.04 16.55
C ASN A 38 -3.83 10.52 15.44
N ASP A 39 -2.63 9.95 15.40
CA ASP A 39 -1.57 10.31 14.46
C ASP A 39 -1.68 9.58 13.10
N ILE A 40 -2.76 8.82 12.88
CA ILE A 40 -2.95 8.14 11.59
C ILE A 40 -3.04 9.13 10.42
N GLY A 41 -3.50 10.35 10.69
CA GLY A 41 -3.54 11.46 9.73
C GLY A 41 -2.18 11.71 9.09
N LEU A 42 -1.08 11.55 9.83
CA LEU A 42 0.29 11.78 9.34
C LEU A 42 0.70 10.84 8.19
N PHE A 43 0.05 9.67 8.07
CA PHE A 43 0.30 8.75 6.95
C PHE A 43 -0.42 9.17 5.67
N TYR A 44 -1.53 9.91 5.78
CA TYR A 44 -2.35 10.32 4.65
C TYR A 44 -2.30 11.82 4.37
N ASP A 45 -1.74 12.62 5.29
CA ASP A 45 -1.67 14.07 5.17
C ASP A 45 -1.05 14.51 3.85
N PRO A 46 0.06 13.92 3.34
CA PRO A 46 0.59 14.28 2.04
C PRO A 46 -0.34 13.97 0.86
N LEU A 47 -1.20 12.94 0.96
CA LEU A 47 -2.21 12.61 -0.05
C LEU A 47 -3.36 13.62 -0.04
N VAL A 48 -3.73 14.13 1.15
CA VAL A 48 -4.78 15.14 1.32
C VAL A 48 -4.28 16.54 0.98
N GLU A 49 -3.01 16.84 1.26
CA GLU A 49 -2.36 18.12 1.00
C GLU A 49 -2.07 18.34 -0.49
N LEU A 50 -1.79 17.26 -1.25
CA LEU A 50 -1.84 17.26 -2.72
C LEU A 50 -3.20 17.76 -3.28
N GLY A 51 -4.29 17.55 -2.55
CA GLY A 51 -5.62 18.08 -2.91
C GLY A 51 -5.90 19.51 -2.45
N ARG A 52 -5.18 20.01 -1.43
CA ARG A 52 -5.41 21.35 -0.82
C ARG A 52 -4.48 22.43 -1.36
N THR A 53 -3.28 22.06 -1.82
CA THR A 53 -2.33 22.98 -2.48
C THR A 53 -2.86 23.57 -3.79
N SER A 54 -3.96 23.04 -4.36
CA SER A 54 -4.66 23.67 -5.48
C SER A 54 -5.43 24.95 -5.12
N LYS A 55 -5.68 25.27 -3.83
CA LYS A 55 -6.55 26.40 -3.44
C LYS A 55 -5.90 27.52 -2.62
N ARG A 56 -4.63 27.42 -2.26
CA ARG A 56 -3.92 28.53 -1.59
C ARG A 56 -2.56 28.75 -2.22
N GLY A 57 -2.49 29.78 -3.06
CA GLY A 57 -1.24 30.49 -3.35
C GLY A 57 -0.29 29.73 -4.26
N TYR A 58 -0.30 30.11 -5.53
CA TYR A 58 0.90 30.10 -6.34
C TYR A 58 2.02 30.83 -5.57
N ASP A 59 2.90 30.08 -4.94
CA ASP A 59 4.30 30.46 -4.85
C ASP A 59 5.18 29.24 -4.61
N LYS A 60 5.93 28.90 -5.67
CA LYS A 60 7.08 27.99 -5.70
C LYS A 60 6.79 26.52 -5.42
N GLY A 61 6.31 25.83 -6.47
CA GLY A 61 7.14 24.89 -7.25
C GLY A 61 8.04 23.89 -6.54
N MET A 62 7.76 23.52 -5.29
CA MET A 62 8.48 22.48 -4.57
C MET A 62 7.45 21.46 -4.15
N PHE A 63 7.29 20.41 -4.95
CA PHE A 63 6.89 19.12 -4.39
C PHE A 63 7.91 18.85 -3.29
N ILE A 64 7.56 19.15 -2.04
CA ILE A 64 8.38 18.79 -0.90
C ILE A 64 8.35 17.27 -0.94
N TYR A 65 9.37 16.69 -1.57
CA TYR A 65 9.70 15.29 -1.45
C TYR A 65 9.93 15.12 0.04
N ASN A 66 8.89 14.69 0.77
CA ASN A 66 9.00 14.42 2.17
C ASN A 66 9.56 12.99 2.22
N PRO A 67 10.89 12.80 2.34
CA PRO A 67 11.49 11.48 2.31
C PRO A 67 10.87 10.60 3.40
N ASP A 68 10.40 11.20 4.49
CA ASP A 68 9.74 10.50 5.58
C ASP A 68 8.39 9.90 5.16
N PHE A 69 7.62 10.55 4.28
CA PHE A 69 6.38 9.99 3.74
C PHE A 69 6.68 8.77 2.88
N PHE A 70 7.58 8.91 1.90
CA PHE A 70 7.93 7.80 1.01
C PHE A 70 8.55 6.64 1.80
N ASN A 71 9.45 6.92 2.74
CA ASN A 71 10.10 5.89 3.56
C ASN A 71 9.11 5.18 4.49
N ARG A 72 8.15 5.90 5.10
CA ARG A 72 7.09 5.27 5.94
C ARG A 72 6.22 4.34 5.12
N TRP A 73 5.77 4.78 3.95
CA TRP A 73 4.96 3.94 3.06
C TRP A 73 5.77 2.80 2.46
N LEU A 74 7.03 3.01 2.11
CA LEU A 74 7.92 1.97 1.62
C LEU A 74 8.13 0.91 2.72
N PHE A 75 8.36 1.30 3.96
CA PHE A 75 8.51 0.35 5.07
C PHE A 75 7.23 -0.45 5.33
N ILE A 76 6.06 0.18 5.17
CA ILE A 76 4.76 -0.47 5.35
C ILE A 76 4.41 -1.39 4.17
N LEU A 77 4.60 -0.93 2.93
CA LEU A 77 4.20 -1.64 1.72
C LEU A 77 5.24 -2.66 1.24
N SER A 78 6.53 -2.45 1.53
CA SER A 78 7.62 -3.38 1.17
C SER A 78 7.34 -4.83 1.59
N PRO A 79 7.10 -5.14 2.88
CA PRO A 79 6.85 -6.52 3.31
C PRO A 79 5.57 -7.08 2.68
N TYR A 80 4.57 -6.23 2.46
CA TYR A 80 3.34 -6.61 1.80
C TYR A 80 3.55 -6.97 0.32
N ILE A 81 4.25 -6.12 -0.45
CA ILE A 81 4.55 -6.33 -1.87
C ILE A 81 5.41 -7.58 -2.01
N LEU A 82 6.44 -7.72 -1.17
CA LEU A 82 7.32 -8.88 -1.17
C LEU A 82 6.55 -10.19 -0.93
N PHE A 83 5.66 -10.21 0.06
CA PHE A 83 4.82 -11.37 0.35
C PHE A 83 3.92 -11.73 -0.83
N ASN A 84 3.22 -10.75 -1.42
CA ASN A 84 2.35 -10.99 -2.57
C ASN A 84 3.14 -11.44 -3.81
N PHE A 85 4.34 -10.90 -4.01
CA PHE A 85 5.24 -11.29 -5.09
C PHE A 85 5.66 -12.76 -4.96
N ILE A 86 6.13 -13.17 -3.76
CA ILE A 86 6.47 -14.57 -3.47
C ILE A 86 5.25 -15.48 -3.68
N ARG A 87 4.07 -15.08 -3.18
CA ARG A 87 2.84 -15.86 -3.35
C ARG A 87 2.47 -16.03 -4.82
N SER A 88 2.59 -14.97 -5.61
CA SER A 88 2.34 -14.99 -7.06
C SER A 88 3.30 -15.92 -7.79
N ILE A 89 4.60 -15.91 -7.43
CA ILE A 89 5.60 -16.84 -7.98
C ILE A 89 5.23 -18.28 -7.64
N ILE A 90 4.93 -18.59 -6.38
CA ILE A 90 4.55 -19.94 -5.94
C ILE A 90 3.31 -20.43 -6.71
N TRP A 91 2.32 -19.57 -6.88
CA TRP A 91 1.12 -19.88 -7.65
C TRP A 91 1.46 -20.17 -9.12
N ALA A 92 2.27 -19.32 -9.76
CA ALA A 92 2.69 -19.51 -11.14
C ALA A 92 3.46 -20.82 -11.34
N ILE A 93 4.39 -21.15 -10.44
CA ILE A 93 5.14 -22.42 -10.45
C ILE A 93 4.19 -23.62 -10.33
N LYS A 94 3.20 -23.56 -9.42
CA LYS A 94 2.18 -24.63 -9.27
C LYS A 94 1.36 -24.82 -10.54
N GLN A 95 1.03 -23.75 -11.27
CA GLN A 95 0.31 -23.85 -12.54
C GLN A 95 1.15 -24.47 -13.65
N ILE A 96 2.46 -24.22 -13.67
CA ILE A 96 3.39 -24.84 -14.64
C ILE A 96 3.55 -26.33 -14.33
N ARG A 97 3.71 -26.70 -13.04
CA ARG A 97 3.92 -28.10 -12.64
C ARG A 97 2.70 -29.00 -12.80
N ASN A 98 1.49 -28.43 -12.71
CA ASN A 98 0.23 -29.17 -12.86
C ASN A 98 -0.24 -29.26 -14.34
N LYS A 99 0.55 -28.76 -15.30
CA LYS A 99 0.37 -29.00 -16.73
C LYS A 99 1.27 -30.14 -17.17
#